data_AF-A0AAD5RC96-F1
#
_entry.id   AF-A0AAD5RC96-F1
#
_cell.length_a   1.000
_cell.length_b   1.000
_cell.length_c   1.000
_cell.angle_alpha   90.00
_cell.angle_beta   90.00
_cell.angle_gamma   90.00
#
_symmetry.space_group_name_H-M   'P 1'
#
loop_
_entity.id
_entity.type
_entity.pdbx_description
1 polymer ?
#
loop_
_entity_poly.entity_id
_entity_poly.type
_entity_poly.pdbx_seq_one_letter_code
_entity_poly.pdbx_strand_id
1 'polypeptide(L)'
;MARTKAREESTRMIVAVKNTKASKRKSAEMMEELLEAIRNPFLIVYATILLSFCVVHGCQQLGDKVELEFQAYRLQQYELSGNVVGSKNFRFQYEAVSLNSSALRRCIVTSWRELLSHNVDEVLANSIGAVLIIIPSDLDALSPSDRALFTNLERKLATARTDLAVYVCHSSTETNAILNDVQSSSGAKKLAIQQLVNSIAANTFQFTSAGSPSTNPLSYKPNNIIGRLSSSRRNSPTIAFVAHYDSHAPFPGIAVGADSNGSGVVVLLELLAIFRKFYEKASTKPPFNLVFVWTAAGKYNYQGTRQFIEDLQNDNSEDVLLELAICVEALGGTGPIYMHASKQPADGSAADRLLRRLRLASPNHTVELVTKKISVNQPSSWEHEKFNMKRLPAVTLSRLSTHDDPMRKSLLDTVGQLSLESLEQNIRTIAEAVLGHLLSLPETGYSSDPRVSADTSVLSRDAVDRQRLAHSIRVFASRPRPVADEAATVALAANLAVAVGNYAKVTVSPVSLHEVQIWPGTSDRLIAERVKPAVFDLIIAGGVFSYLAIFYCMINKAQSALEIAMLKLRKRL
;
A
#
# COMPACT_ATOMS: atom_id res chain seq x y z
N MET A 1 -45.67 -37.54 107.80
CA MET A 1 -45.86 -36.46 106.81
C MET A 1 -44.56 -36.04 106.06
N ALA A 2 -43.35 -36.38 106.53
CA ALA A 2 -42.10 -36.01 105.85
C ALA A 2 -41.63 -36.99 104.75
N ARG A 3 -42.01 -38.28 104.79
CA ARG A 3 -41.58 -39.31 103.81
C ARG A 3 -42.30 -39.27 102.45
N THR A 4 -43.51 -38.73 102.39
CA THR A 4 -44.29 -38.60 101.15
C THR A 4 -43.87 -37.39 100.31
N LYS A 5 -43.49 -36.28 100.96
CA LYS A 5 -43.04 -35.05 100.30
C LYS A 5 -41.67 -35.22 99.60
N ALA A 6 -40.75 -35.97 100.23
CA ALA A 6 -39.44 -36.29 99.64
C ALA A 6 -39.52 -37.22 98.42
N ARG A 7 -40.52 -38.11 98.35
CA ARG A 7 -40.72 -39.04 97.23
C ARG A 7 -41.34 -38.35 96.00
N GLU A 8 -42.20 -37.35 96.22
CA GLU A 8 -42.72 -36.50 95.14
C GLU A 8 -41.66 -35.56 94.56
N GLU A 9 -40.82 -34.94 95.39
CA GLU A 9 -39.72 -34.08 94.92
C GLU A 9 -38.66 -34.87 94.15
N SER A 10 -38.33 -36.08 94.60
CA SER A 10 -37.38 -36.95 93.90
C SER A 10 -37.94 -37.42 92.54
N THR A 11 -39.24 -37.73 92.47
CA THR A 11 -39.90 -38.11 91.19
C THR A 11 -40.00 -36.92 90.23
N ARG A 12 -40.29 -35.71 90.73
CA ARG A 12 -40.28 -34.47 89.93
C ARG A 12 -38.89 -34.12 89.41
N MET A 13 -37.84 -34.29 90.22
CA MET A 13 -36.45 -34.11 89.77
C MET A 13 -36.05 -35.13 88.69
N ILE A 14 -36.43 -36.40 88.84
CA ILE A 14 -36.12 -37.44 87.83
C ILE A 14 -36.85 -37.17 86.51
N VAL A 15 -38.09 -36.69 86.54
CA VAL A 15 -38.85 -36.29 85.34
C VAL A 15 -38.28 -35.02 84.71
N ALA A 16 -37.87 -34.03 85.51
CA ALA A 16 -37.23 -32.80 85.01
C ALA A 16 -35.87 -33.10 84.35
N VAL A 17 -35.08 -34.01 84.91
CA VAL A 17 -33.78 -34.45 84.35
C VAL A 17 -33.98 -35.29 83.07
N LYS A 18 -35.03 -36.12 82.99
CA LYS A 18 -35.39 -36.85 81.76
C LYS A 18 -35.84 -35.90 80.64
N ASN A 19 -36.65 -34.90 80.96
CA ASN A 19 -37.13 -33.92 79.99
C ASN A 19 -36.01 -33.00 79.49
N THR A 20 -35.08 -32.58 80.35
CA THR A 20 -33.89 -31.82 79.92
C THR A 20 -32.91 -32.65 79.10
N LYS A 21 -32.73 -33.95 79.40
CA LYS A 21 -31.94 -34.85 78.54
C LYS A 21 -32.61 -35.12 77.19
N ALA A 22 -33.93 -35.29 77.13
CA ALA A 22 -34.67 -35.48 75.88
C ALA A 22 -34.68 -34.20 75.00
N SER A 23 -34.81 -33.02 75.62
CA SER A 23 -34.73 -31.72 74.94
C SER A 23 -33.31 -31.45 74.41
N LYS A 24 -32.26 -31.73 75.20
CA LYS A 24 -30.87 -31.63 74.73
C LYS A 24 -30.55 -32.62 73.60
N ARG A 25 -31.11 -33.83 73.62
CA ARG A 25 -30.90 -34.83 72.56
C ARG A 25 -31.59 -34.46 71.24
N LYS A 26 -32.82 -33.92 71.29
CA LYS A 26 -33.51 -33.37 70.11
C LYS A 26 -32.86 -32.10 69.55
N SER A 27 -32.31 -31.25 70.42
CA SER A 27 -31.54 -30.07 70.00
C SER A 27 -30.25 -30.46 69.29
N ALA A 28 -29.60 -31.54 69.75
CA ALA A 28 -28.39 -32.09 69.10
C ALA A 28 -28.71 -32.76 67.75
N GLU A 29 -29.77 -33.56 67.65
CA GLU A 29 -30.22 -34.17 66.37
C GLU A 29 -30.57 -33.12 65.31
N MET A 30 -31.23 -32.04 65.71
CA MET A 30 -31.61 -30.98 64.76
C MET A 30 -30.42 -30.07 64.37
N MET A 31 -29.41 -29.96 65.23
CA MET A 31 -28.14 -29.30 64.90
C MET A 31 -27.29 -30.15 63.94
N GLU A 32 -27.38 -31.47 64.04
CA GLU A 32 -26.82 -32.41 63.05
C GLU A 32 -27.53 -32.32 61.70
N GLU A 33 -28.88 -32.28 61.65
CA GLU A 33 -29.63 -32.09 60.38
C GLU A 33 -29.28 -30.74 59.70
N LEU A 34 -29.01 -29.70 60.49
CA LEU A 34 -28.64 -28.37 60.01
C LEU A 34 -27.19 -28.33 59.50
N LEU A 35 -26.28 -29.00 60.19
CA LEU A 35 -24.92 -29.25 59.71
C LEU A 35 -24.93 -30.12 58.45
N GLU A 36 -25.86 -31.06 58.32
CA GLU A 36 -26.01 -31.95 57.16
C GLU A 36 -26.61 -31.22 55.94
N ALA A 37 -27.46 -30.23 56.15
CA ALA A 37 -27.96 -29.34 55.10
C ALA A 37 -26.89 -28.37 54.56
N ILE A 38 -25.99 -27.88 55.43
CA ILE A 38 -24.83 -27.04 55.03
C ILE A 38 -23.71 -27.91 54.43
N ARG A 39 -23.51 -29.12 54.97
CA ARG A 39 -22.63 -30.17 54.43
C ARG A 39 -23.30 -30.93 53.29
N ASN A 40 -24.37 -30.41 52.71
CA ASN A 40 -25.00 -31.04 51.55
C ASN A 40 -24.03 -30.88 50.37
N PRO A 41 -23.33 -31.95 49.95
CA PRO A 41 -22.28 -31.85 48.95
C PRO A 41 -22.85 -31.28 47.65
N PHE A 42 -24.15 -31.44 47.39
CA PHE A 42 -24.80 -30.88 46.20
C PHE A 42 -24.73 -29.36 46.09
N LEU A 43 -24.78 -28.57 47.17
CA LEU A 43 -24.76 -27.11 47.05
C LEU A 43 -23.35 -26.56 46.80
N ILE A 44 -22.36 -27.14 47.47
CA ILE A 44 -20.94 -26.83 47.24
C ILE A 44 -20.51 -27.35 45.88
N VAL A 45 -20.91 -28.57 45.50
CA VAL A 45 -20.67 -29.16 44.18
C VAL A 45 -21.39 -28.39 43.09
N TYR A 46 -22.60 -27.88 43.31
CA TYR A 46 -23.29 -27.04 42.32
C TYR A 46 -22.59 -25.69 42.18
N ALA A 47 -22.15 -25.06 43.27
CA ALA A 47 -21.38 -23.83 43.22
C ALA A 47 -20.02 -24.01 42.54
N THR A 48 -19.30 -25.12 42.81
CA THR A 48 -18.02 -25.42 42.17
C THR A 48 -18.15 -25.94 40.74
N ILE A 49 -19.22 -26.66 40.40
CA ILE A 49 -19.54 -27.04 39.02
C ILE A 49 -19.95 -25.81 38.23
N LEU A 50 -20.71 -24.87 38.80
CA LEU A 50 -21.12 -23.66 38.10
C LEU A 50 -19.96 -22.68 37.94
N LEU A 51 -19.11 -22.51 38.96
CA LEU A 51 -17.84 -21.78 38.84
C LEU A 51 -16.90 -22.48 37.85
N SER A 52 -16.78 -23.80 37.89
CA SER A 52 -16.00 -24.55 36.90
C SER A 52 -16.62 -24.46 35.53
N PHE A 53 -17.94 -24.42 35.37
CA PHE A 53 -18.60 -24.27 34.09
C PHE A 53 -18.37 -22.86 33.54
N CYS A 54 -18.46 -21.81 34.37
CA CYS A 54 -18.15 -20.44 33.97
C CYS A 54 -16.65 -20.24 33.65
N VAL A 55 -15.74 -20.89 34.40
CA VAL A 55 -14.29 -20.81 34.17
C VAL A 55 -13.89 -21.68 32.97
N VAL A 56 -14.40 -22.90 32.87
CA VAL A 56 -14.09 -23.83 31.78
C VAL A 56 -14.77 -23.39 30.48
N HIS A 57 -16.03 -22.95 30.47
CA HIS A 57 -16.66 -22.41 29.25
C HIS A 57 -16.20 -20.97 28.96
N GLY A 58 -15.89 -20.16 29.96
CA GLY A 58 -15.26 -18.85 29.76
C GLY A 58 -13.85 -18.97 29.17
N CYS A 59 -13.09 -20.01 29.55
CA CYS A 59 -11.77 -20.29 28.99
C CYS A 59 -11.81 -21.15 27.70
N GLN A 60 -12.82 -21.99 27.48
CA GLN A 60 -12.99 -22.79 26.24
C GLN A 60 -13.71 -22.02 25.13
N GLN A 61 -14.31 -20.86 25.41
CA GLN A 61 -14.78 -19.92 24.38
C GLN A 61 -13.68 -19.01 23.83
N LEU A 62 -12.43 -19.18 24.25
CA LEU A 62 -11.26 -18.84 23.44
C LEU A 62 -11.17 -19.84 22.28
N GLY A 63 -12.16 -19.80 21.39
CA GLY A 63 -12.09 -20.46 20.10
C GLY A 63 -10.82 -20.02 19.38
N ASP A 64 -10.22 -20.93 18.61
CA ASP A 64 -9.01 -20.74 17.80
C ASP A 64 -8.66 -19.25 17.65
N LYS A 65 -7.61 -18.81 18.34
CA LYS A 65 -7.00 -17.50 18.09
C LYS A 65 -6.44 -17.54 16.68
N VAL A 66 -7.33 -17.33 15.70
CA VAL A 66 -6.98 -17.14 14.31
C VAL A 66 -6.55 -15.68 14.22
N GLU A 67 -5.28 -15.47 14.54
CA GLU A 67 -4.57 -14.24 14.23
C GLU A 67 -4.05 -14.40 12.80
N LEU A 68 -4.62 -13.62 11.88
CA LEU A 68 -4.18 -13.61 10.48
C LEU A 68 -3.37 -12.35 10.25
N GLU A 69 -2.12 -12.52 9.87
CA GLU A 69 -1.26 -11.42 9.45
C GLU A 69 -1.16 -11.39 7.92
N PHE A 70 -1.34 -10.22 7.33
CA PHE A 70 -1.06 -10.03 5.91
C PHE A 70 -0.55 -8.63 5.59
N GLN A 71 0.14 -8.52 4.46
CA GLN A 71 0.67 -7.25 3.98
C GLN A 71 -0.43 -6.44 3.30
N ALA A 72 -0.50 -5.16 3.63
CA ALA A 72 -1.35 -4.19 2.95
C ALA A 72 -0.53 -2.95 2.54
N TYR A 73 -1.06 -2.22 1.56
CA TYR A 73 -0.40 -1.09 0.93
C TYR A 73 -1.26 0.15 1.07
N ARG A 74 -0.67 1.23 1.56
CA ARG A 74 -1.39 2.44 1.92
C ARG A 74 -1.63 3.31 0.69
N LEU A 75 -2.79 3.97 0.65
CA LEU A 75 -3.05 5.07 -0.27
C LEU A 75 -2.14 6.25 0.08
N GLN A 76 -1.19 6.56 -0.81
CA GLN A 76 -0.10 7.47 -0.51
C GLN A 76 -0.56 8.90 -0.26
N GLN A 77 -0.15 9.46 0.87
CA GLN A 77 -0.34 10.88 1.16
C GLN A 77 0.83 11.72 0.64
N TYR A 78 0.51 12.76 -0.11
CA TYR A 78 1.48 13.79 -0.50
C TYR A 78 0.78 15.11 -0.77
N GLU A 79 1.56 16.19 -0.75
CA GLU A 79 1.13 17.54 -1.06
C GLU A 79 1.94 18.06 -2.24
N LEU A 80 1.27 18.46 -3.31
CA LEU A 80 1.89 19.04 -4.49
C LEU A 80 1.22 20.39 -4.78
N SER A 81 2.01 21.47 -4.79
CA SER A 81 1.50 22.84 -5.06
C SER A 81 0.32 23.24 -4.16
N GLY A 82 0.36 22.90 -2.86
CA GLY A 82 -0.69 23.20 -1.88
C GLY A 82 -1.90 22.25 -1.90
N ASN A 83 -1.93 21.27 -2.82
CA ASN A 83 -3.00 20.28 -2.89
C ASN A 83 -2.56 19.00 -2.19
N VAL A 84 -3.15 18.71 -1.03
CA VAL A 84 -2.98 17.44 -0.32
C VAL A 84 -3.88 16.38 -0.94
N VAL A 85 -3.32 15.21 -1.22
CA VAL A 85 -3.99 14.05 -1.82
C VAL A 85 -3.63 12.80 -1.04
N GLY A 86 -4.49 11.79 -1.06
CA GLY A 86 -4.30 10.49 -0.41
C GLY A 86 -5.01 10.35 0.93
N SER A 87 -4.53 9.40 1.74
CA SER A 87 -5.11 9.06 3.05
C SER A 87 -4.31 9.69 4.18
N LYS A 88 -4.91 10.53 5.02
CA LYS A 88 -4.20 11.20 6.12
C LYS A 88 -3.85 10.25 7.26
N ASN A 89 -4.81 9.42 7.68
CA ASN A 89 -4.59 8.42 8.71
C ASN A 89 -3.98 7.14 8.11
N PHE A 90 -3.25 6.42 8.96
CA PHE A 90 -2.59 5.16 8.62
C PHE A 90 -2.69 4.13 9.74
N ARG A 91 -2.66 4.57 11.01
CA ARG A 91 -2.93 3.71 12.16
C ARG A 91 -4.42 3.60 12.39
N PHE A 92 -4.87 2.38 12.64
CA PHE A 92 -6.23 2.11 13.00
C PHE A 92 -6.35 0.80 13.78
N GLN A 93 -7.37 0.74 14.62
CA GLN A 93 -7.79 -0.46 15.33
C GLN A 93 -9.32 -0.50 15.33
N TYR A 94 -9.90 -1.22 14.36
CA TYR A 94 -11.33 -1.15 14.09
C TYR A 94 -11.93 -2.52 13.75
N GLU A 95 -13.20 -2.69 14.11
CA GLU A 95 -14.02 -3.84 13.71
C GLU A 95 -14.27 -3.84 12.20
N ALA A 96 -14.17 -5.01 11.57
CA ALA A 96 -14.41 -5.24 10.16
C ALA A 96 -15.91 -5.20 9.83
N VAL A 97 -16.28 -4.46 8.78
CA VAL A 97 -17.66 -4.38 8.28
C VAL A 97 -17.74 -4.41 6.77
N SER A 98 -18.90 -4.80 6.26
CA SER A 98 -19.22 -4.65 4.85
C SER A 98 -19.52 -3.20 4.50
N LEU A 99 -19.51 -2.92 3.19
CA LEU A 99 -19.73 -1.60 2.62
C LEU A 99 -21.12 -1.01 2.94
N ASN A 100 -22.13 -1.85 3.19
CA ASN A 100 -23.51 -1.44 3.44
C ASN A 100 -23.80 -1.07 4.91
N SER A 101 -22.82 -1.17 5.80
CA SER A 101 -23.00 -0.91 7.23
C SER A 101 -23.04 0.59 7.53
N SER A 102 -24.07 1.05 8.25
CA SER A 102 -24.23 2.46 8.65
C SER A 102 -23.45 2.86 9.92
N ALA A 103 -22.48 2.04 10.34
CA ALA A 103 -21.79 2.20 11.62
C ALA A 103 -20.54 3.09 11.51
N LEU A 104 -20.36 3.98 12.49
CA LEU A 104 -19.21 4.89 12.57
C LEU A 104 -17.97 4.18 13.17
N ARG A 105 -16.76 4.62 12.77
CA ARG A 105 -15.46 4.14 13.31
C ARG A 105 -15.20 2.65 13.11
N ARG A 106 -15.25 2.20 11.85
CA ARG A 106 -15.04 0.79 11.48
C ARG A 106 -14.06 0.63 10.31
N CYS A 107 -13.59 -0.60 10.09
CA CYS A 107 -12.79 -0.97 8.93
C CYS A 107 -13.71 -1.59 7.87
N ILE A 108 -13.97 -0.87 6.78
CA ILE A 108 -14.76 -1.40 5.66
C ILE A 108 -13.87 -2.37 4.89
N VAL A 109 -14.27 -3.64 4.81
CA VAL A 109 -13.60 -4.67 3.99
C VAL A 109 -14.45 -4.91 2.76
N THR A 110 -13.88 -4.66 1.58
CA THR A 110 -14.60 -4.75 0.32
C THR A 110 -13.71 -5.31 -0.78
N SER A 111 -14.33 -5.99 -1.75
CA SER A 111 -13.66 -6.23 -3.03
C SER A 111 -13.61 -4.93 -3.85
N TRP A 112 -12.61 -4.79 -4.71
CA TRP A 112 -12.53 -3.64 -5.63
C TRP A 112 -13.75 -3.54 -6.57
N ARG A 113 -14.37 -4.66 -6.93
CA ARG A 113 -15.59 -4.71 -7.78
C ARG A 113 -16.82 -4.22 -7.04
N GLU A 114 -16.99 -4.67 -5.80
CA GLU A 114 -18.10 -4.23 -4.96
C GLU A 114 -17.99 -2.73 -4.66
N LEU A 115 -16.79 -2.22 -4.40
CA LEU A 115 -16.57 -0.79 -4.20
C LEU A 115 -17.01 0.05 -5.41
N LEU A 116 -16.77 -0.44 -6.64
CA LEU A 116 -17.19 0.23 -7.87
C LEU A 116 -18.71 0.26 -8.08
N SER A 117 -19.46 -0.63 -7.43
CA SER A 117 -20.93 -0.60 -7.48
C SER A 117 -21.53 0.58 -6.67
N HIS A 118 -20.71 1.26 -5.88
CA HIS A 118 -21.10 2.38 -5.03
C HIS A 118 -20.40 3.68 -5.48
N ASN A 119 -20.87 4.81 -4.97
CA ASN A 119 -20.18 6.07 -5.17
C ASN A 119 -18.93 6.14 -4.26
N VAL A 120 -17.76 5.83 -4.84
CA VAL A 120 -16.46 5.83 -4.12
C VAL A 120 -16.21 7.14 -3.38
N ASP A 121 -16.58 8.28 -3.97
CA ASP A 121 -16.33 9.59 -3.35
C ASP A 121 -17.19 9.78 -2.08
N GLU A 122 -18.44 9.31 -2.11
CA GLU A 122 -19.31 9.31 -0.92
C GLU A 122 -18.81 8.35 0.15
N VAL A 123 -18.32 7.16 -0.23
CA VAL A 123 -17.74 6.20 0.72
C VAL A 123 -16.54 6.82 1.42
N LEU A 124 -15.65 7.48 0.68
CA LEU A 124 -14.43 8.08 1.23
C LEU A 124 -14.69 9.36 2.05
N ALA A 125 -15.78 10.08 1.77
CA ALA A 125 -16.17 11.30 2.48
C ALA A 125 -17.00 11.03 3.74
N ASN A 126 -17.93 10.07 3.70
CA ASN A 126 -18.90 9.84 4.78
C ASN A 126 -18.44 8.78 5.79
N SER A 127 -17.48 7.93 5.42
CA SER A 127 -16.99 6.89 6.34
C SER A 127 -15.99 7.46 7.33
N ILE A 128 -15.94 6.87 8.52
CA ILE A 128 -14.95 7.18 9.55
C ILE A 128 -14.27 5.87 9.97
N GLY A 129 -12.94 5.84 9.95
CA GLY A 129 -12.13 4.70 10.33
C GLY A 129 -11.13 4.29 9.25
N ALA A 130 -11.32 3.12 8.65
CA ALA A 130 -10.44 2.55 7.64
C ALA A 130 -11.21 1.88 6.50
N VAL A 131 -10.58 1.74 5.34
CA VAL A 131 -11.08 0.97 4.19
C VAL A 131 -9.97 0.04 3.71
N LEU A 132 -10.25 -1.26 3.69
CA LEU A 132 -9.41 -2.29 3.12
C LEU A 132 -10.04 -2.80 1.82
N ILE A 133 -9.33 -2.57 0.71
CA ILE A 133 -9.76 -2.95 -0.63
C ILE A 133 -8.98 -4.19 -1.07
N ILE A 134 -9.69 -5.29 -1.32
CA ILE A 134 -9.09 -6.52 -1.83
C ILE A 134 -9.02 -6.44 -3.36
N ILE A 135 -7.81 -6.50 -3.91
CA ILE A 135 -7.52 -6.49 -5.35
C ILE A 135 -7.11 -7.89 -5.84
N PRO A 136 -7.16 -8.18 -7.16
CA PRO A 136 -6.71 -9.46 -7.68
C PRO A 136 -5.23 -9.73 -7.35
N SER A 137 -4.86 -11.00 -7.16
CA SER A 137 -3.47 -11.40 -6.95
C SER A 137 -2.63 -11.19 -8.22
N ASP A 138 -3.22 -11.50 -9.38
CA ASP A 138 -2.62 -11.28 -10.69
C ASP A 138 -3.41 -10.22 -11.47
N LEU A 139 -2.79 -9.05 -11.64
CA LEU A 139 -3.34 -7.94 -12.41
C LEU A 139 -3.22 -8.17 -13.92
N ASP A 140 -2.31 -9.05 -14.36
CA ASP A 140 -2.11 -9.35 -15.77
C ASP A 140 -3.21 -10.23 -16.34
N ALA A 141 -3.76 -11.12 -15.51
CA ALA A 141 -4.89 -11.99 -15.82
C ALA A 141 -6.25 -11.25 -15.96
N LEU A 142 -6.31 -9.94 -15.70
CA LEU A 142 -7.56 -9.18 -15.84
C LEU A 142 -8.02 -9.06 -17.29
N SER A 143 -9.32 -9.27 -17.50
CA SER A 143 -9.97 -9.07 -18.79
C SER A 143 -9.90 -7.59 -19.24
N PRO A 144 -9.98 -7.28 -20.55
CA PRO A 144 -9.92 -5.90 -21.03
C PRO A 144 -11.01 -4.99 -20.42
N SER A 145 -12.22 -5.53 -20.21
CA SER A 145 -13.30 -4.80 -19.54
C SER A 145 -13.00 -4.52 -18.07
N ASP A 146 -12.41 -5.48 -17.37
CA ASP A 146 -12.04 -5.33 -15.96
C ASP A 146 -10.88 -4.35 -15.79
N ARG A 147 -9.93 -4.34 -16.72
CA ARG A 147 -8.84 -3.36 -16.75
C ARG A 147 -9.40 -1.94 -16.84
N ALA A 148 -10.35 -1.70 -17.74
CA ALA A 148 -10.98 -0.37 -17.85
C ALA A 148 -11.72 0.05 -16.56
N LEU A 149 -12.42 -0.87 -15.92
CA LEU A 149 -13.09 -0.62 -14.63
C LEU A 149 -12.08 -0.34 -13.51
N PHE A 150 -11.00 -1.13 -13.44
CA PHE A 150 -9.94 -0.95 -12.45
C PHE A 150 -9.22 0.39 -12.64
N THR A 151 -8.89 0.76 -13.88
CA THR A 151 -8.32 2.08 -14.20
C THR A 151 -9.23 3.23 -13.76
N ASN A 152 -10.55 3.08 -13.86
CA ASN A 152 -11.49 4.08 -13.35
C ASN A 152 -11.43 4.19 -11.81
N LEU A 153 -11.40 3.05 -11.11
CA LEU A 153 -11.20 3.03 -9.66
C LEU A 153 -9.90 3.72 -9.26
N GLU A 154 -8.79 3.40 -9.92
CA GLU A 154 -7.49 4.01 -9.66
C GLU A 154 -7.51 5.52 -9.88
N ARG A 155 -8.17 6.01 -10.93
CA ARG A 155 -8.30 7.45 -11.18
C ARG A 155 -9.01 8.16 -10.03
N LYS A 156 -10.10 7.58 -9.50
CA LYS A 156 -10.81 8.15 -8.35
C LYS A 156 -9.94 8.16 -7.09
N LEU A 157 -9.25 7.05 -6.82
CA LEU A 157 -8.35 6.92 -5.66
C LEU A 157 -7.12 7.84 -5.78
N ALA A 158 -6.59 8.05 -6.99
CA ALA A 158 -5.45 8.93 -7.24
C ALA A 158 -5.72 10.39 -6.88
N THR A 159 -6.98 10.83 -6.95
CA THR A 159 -7.41 12.19 -6.62
C THR A 159 -8.11 12.29 -5.27
N ALA A 160 -8.25 11.17 -4.55
CA ALA A 160 -8.99 11.11 -3.30
C ALA A 160 -8.33 11.97 -2.22
N ARG A 161 -9.16 12.61 -1.39
CA ARG A 161 -8.74 13.36 -0.22
C ARG A 161 -9.56 12.86 0.96
N THR A 162 -8.94 12.10 1.84
CA THR A 162 -9.68 11.46 2.94
C THR A 162 -8.86 11.40 4.22
N ASP A 163 -9.57 11.55 5.34
CA ASP A 163 -9.02 11.30 6.67
C ASP A 163 -9.06 9.80 7.03
N LEU A 164 -9.66 8.94 6.19
CA LEU A 164 -9.65 7.50 6.40
C LEU A 164 -8.24 6.92 6.29
N ALA A 165 -8.01 5.78 6.94
CA ALA A 165 -6.90 4.92 6.60
C ALA A 165 -7.30 4.01 5.44
N VAL A 166 -6.76 4.24 4.24
CA VAL A 166 -7.13 3.47 3.04
C VAL A 166 -5.99 2.55 2.65
N TYR A 167 -6.28 1.26 2.58
CA TYR A 167 -5.33 0.21 2.27
C TYR A 167 -5.83 -0.71 1.16
N VAL A 168 -4.89 -1.29 0.43
CA VAL A 168 -5.12 -2.36 -0.54
C VAL A 168 -4.33 -3.61 -0.13
N CYS A 169 -4.91 -4.79 -0.31
CA CYS A 169 -4.19 -6.06 -0.24
C CYS A 169 -4.56 -6.97 -1.41
N HIS A 170 -3.65 -7.88 -1.76
CA HIS A 170 -3.95 -8.90 -2.76
C HIS A 170 -4.94 -9.93 -2.22
N SER A 171 -5.78 -10.43 -3.11
CA SER A 171 -6.67 -11.55 -2.84
C SER A 171 -5.84 -12.78 -2.48
N SER A 172 -6.17 -13.40 -1.35
CA SER A 172 -5.60 -14.64 -0.86
C SER A 172 -6.72 -15.50 -0.28
N THR A 173 -6.43 -16.75 0.03
CA THR A 173 -7.38 -17.65 0.70
C THR A 173 -7.89 -17.05 2.01
N GLU A 174 -7.02 -16.40 2.76
CA GLU A 174 -7.30 -15.78 4.06
C GLU A 174 -8.13 -14.50 3.89
N THR A 175 -7.74 -13.58 2.99
CA THR A 175 -8.47 -12.31 2.80
C THR A 175 -9.85 -12.53 2.21
N ASN A 176 -10.02 -13.51 1.33
CA ASN A 176 -11.33 -13.89 0.80
C ASN A 176 -12.22 -14.56 1.87
N ALA A 177 -11.64 -15.37 2.76
CA ALA A 177 -12.39 -15.93 3.88
C ALA A 177 -12.91 -14.83 4.81
N ILE A 178 -12.08 -13.84 5.14
CA ILE A 178 -12.49 -12.68 5.93
C ILE A 178 -13.60 -11.90 5.20
N LEU A 179 -13.45 -11.63 3.91
CA LEU A 179 -14.47 -10.91 3.13
C LEU A 179 -15.83 -11.63 3.15
N ASN A 180 -15.83 -12.93 2.94
CA ASN A 180 -17.05 -13.75 2.96
C ASN A 180 -17.71 -13.79 4.36
N ASP A 181 -16.91 -13.88 5.43
CA ASP A 181 -17.38 -13.84 6.81
C ASP A 181 -18.03 -12.47 7.13
N VAL A 182 -17.41 -11.37 6.71
CA VAL A 182 -17.92 -10.00 6.91
C VAL A 182 -19.20 -9.75 6.11
N GLN A 183 -19.26 -10.21 4.85
CA GLN A 183 -20.43 -10.06 3.99
C GLN A 183 -21.62 -10.90 4.50
N SER A 184 -21.39 -12.16 4.88
CA SER A 184 -22.44 -13.04 5.43
C SER A 184 -23.02 -12.50 6.75
N SER A 185 -22.19 -11.85 7.56
CA SER A 185 -22.62 -11.18 8.80
C SER A 185 -23.51 -9.95 8.56
N SER A 186 -23.38 -9.30 7.40
CA SER A 186 -24.07 -8.04 7.09
C SER A 186 -25.35 -8.22 6.26
N GLY A 187 -25.49 -9.33 5.53
CA GLY A 187 -26.51 -9.52 4.47
C GLY A 187 -27.95 -9.75 4.93
N ALA A 188 -28.31 -9.56 6.20
CA ALA A 188 -29.62 -9.96 6.70
C ALA A 188 -30.44 -8.80 7.28
N LYS A 189 -31.41 -8.29 6.52
CA LYS A 189 -32.58 -7.53 7.02
C LYS A 189 -33.45 -8.46 7.89
N LYS A 190 -32.95 -8.85 9.05
CA LYS A 190 -33.65 -9.67 10.05
C LYS A 190 -34.28 -8.76 11.11
N LEU A 191 -35.31 -9.26 11.81
CA LEU A 191 -35.86 -8.57 12.97
C LEU A 191 -34.74 -8.24 13.99
N ALA A 192 -34.83 -7.09 14.67
CA ALA A 192 -33.80 -6.60 15.59
C ALA A 192 -33.36 -7.63 16.65
N ILE A 193 -34.28 -8.45 17.15
CA ILE A 193 -33.99 -9.52 18.12
C ILE A 193 -33.17 -10.64 17.47
N GLN A 194 -33.46 -11.00 16.23
CA GLN A 194 -32.72 -12.02 15.49
C GLN A 194 -31.36 -11.50 15.01
N GLN A 195 -31.24 -10.20 14.73
CA GLN A 195 -29.94 -9.56 14.51
C GLN A 195 -29.10 -9.55 15.78
N LEU A 196 -29.70 -9.31 16.96
CA LEU A 196 -29.03 -9.39 18.25
C LEU A 196 -28.55 -10.82 18.54
N VAL A 197 -29.41 -11.83 18.40
CA VAL A 197 -29.03 -13.24 18.62
C VAL A 197 -27.91 -13.68 17.68
N ASN A 198 -27.99 -13.28 16.41
CA ASN A 198 -26.94 -13.60 15.44
C ASN A 198 -25.65 -12.82 15.69
N SER A 199 -25.70 -11.57 16.15
CA SER A 199 -24.49 -10.80 16.48
C SER A 199 -23.77 -11.38 17.69
N ILE A 200 -24.49 -11.93 18.67
CA ILE A 200 -23.90 -12.62 19.83
C ILE A 200 -23.17 -13.91 19.41
N ALA A 201 -23.75 -14.65 18.47
CA ALA A 201 -23.16 -15.88 17.97
C ALA A 201 -22.01 -15.63 16.96
N ALA A 202 -22.10 -14.53 16.20
CA ALA A 202 -21.13 -14.18 15.18
C ALA A 202 -19.77 -13.83 15.77
N ASN A 203 -18.73 -14.31 15.10
CA ASN A 203 -17.36 -13.85 15.34
C ASN A 203 -17.12 -12.63 14.46
N THR A 204 -16.65 -11.54 15.06
CA THR A 204 -16.26 -10.34 14.33
C THR A 204 -14.74 -10.30 14.16
N PHE A 205 -14.25 -9.68 13.10
CA PHE A 205 -12.82 -9.45 12.95
C PHE A 205 -12.49 -8.03 13.42
N GLN A 206 -11.42 -7.89 14.19
CA GLN A 206 -10.82 -6.61 14.52
C GLN A 206 -9.50 -6.50 13.78
N PHE A 207 -9.35 -5.42 13.02
CA PHE A 207 -8.12 -5.12 12.32
C PHE A 207 -7.28 -4.15 13.11
N THR A 208 -6.00 -4.44 13.23
CA THR A 208 -4.99 -3.58 13.84
C THR A 208 -3.85 -3.35 12.85
N SER A 209 -3.53 -2.08 12.62
CA SER A 209 -2.32 -1.66 11.91
C SER A 209 -1.11 -1.78 12.85
N ALA A 210 -0.11 -2.57 12.45
CA ALA A 210 1.10 -2.79 13.25
C ALA A 210 2.16 -1.68 13.03
N GLY A 211 2.13 -1.05 11.86
CA GLY A 211 3.12 -0.09 11.40
C GLY A 211 2.99 1.26 12.09
N SER A 212 4.15 1.89 12.26
CA SER A 212 4.27 3.18 12.92
C SER A 212 5.13 4.15 12.09
N PRO A 213 4.79 4.41 10.81
CA PRO A 213 5.52 5.40 10.02
C PRO A 213 5.46 6.79 10.67
N SER A 214 6.43 7.63 10.33
CA SER A 214 6.51 9.01 10.81
C SER A 214 5.31 9.83 10.35
N THR A 215 4.81 10.69 11.23
CA THR A 215 3.77 11.70 10.91
C THR A 215 4.34 12.92 10.20
N ASN A 216 5.66 13.10 10.22
CA ASN A 216 6.34 14.19 9.54
C ASN A 216 6.62 13.82 8.08
N PRO A 217 6.62 14.80 7.15
CA PRO A 217 7.09 14.59 5.79
C PRO A 217 8.51 14.02 5.74
N LEU A 218 8.84 13.36 4.64
CA LEU A 218 10.18 12.83 4.37
C LEU A 218 11.24 13.94 4.46
N SER A 219 12.32 13.66 5.18
CA SER A 219 13.46 14.57 5.34
C SER A 219 14.69 14.15 4.53
N TYR A 220 14.73 12.91 4.05
CA TYR A 220 15.86 12.40 3.26
C TYR A 220 15.86 12.99 1.84
N LYS A 221 17.04 13.03 1.23
CA LYS A 221 17.23 13.52 -0.14
C LYS A 221 17.53 12.34 -1.06
N PRO A 222 16.63 11.96 -1.98
CA PRO A 222 16.93 10.92 -2.96
C PRO A 222 18.01 11.43 -3.93
N ASN A 223 18.71 10.51 -4.60
CA ASN A 223 19.86 10.88 -5.43
C ASN A 223 19.56 10.80 -6.92
N ASN A 224 19.97 11.80 -7.68
CA ASN A 224 20.19 11.69 -9.12
C ASN A 224 21.48 10.93 -9.38
N ILE A 225 21.47 10.05 -10.38
CA ILE A 225 22.67 9.35 -10.87
C ILE A 225 23.02 9.92 -12.23
N ILE A 226 24.27 10.36 -12.40
CA ILE A 226 24.73 11.06 -13.60
C ILE A 226 25.94 10.33 -14.18
N GLY A 227 25.82 9.77 -15.39
CA GLY A 227 26.92 9.20 -16.16
C GLY A 227 27.40 10.18 -17.23
N ARG A 228 28.72 10.42 -17.33
CA ARG A 228 29.29 11.34 -18.33
C ARG A 228 30.24 10.64 -19.30
N LEU A 229 30.02 10.87 -20.59
CA LEU A 229 30.95 10.54 -21.69
C LEU A 229 31.46 11.85 -22.32
N SER A 230 32.69 12.22 -22.00
CA SER A 230 33.26 13.50 -22.44
C SER A 230 33.91 13.41 -23.82
N SER A 231 33.72 14.44 -24.63
CA SER A 231 34.48 14.70 -25.86
C SER A 231 35.98 14.93 -25.57
N SER A 232 36.83 14.84 -26.59
CA SER A 232 38.24 15.24 -26.52
C SER A 232 38.43 16.74 -26.72
N ARG A 233 37.45 17.43 -27.32
CA ARG A 233 37.50 18.87 -27.59
C ARG A 233 36.92 19.67 -26.42
N ARG A 234 37.58 20.76 -26.05
CA ARG A 234 37.04 21.75 -25.10
C ARG A 234 35.79 22.40 -25.69
N ASN A 235 34.86 22.79 -24.82
CA ASN A 235 33.60 23.46 -25.15
C ASN A 235 32.75 22.70 -26.19
N SER A 236 32.81 21.36 -26.16
CA SER A 236 31.96 20.55 -27.02
C SER A 236 30.49 20.67 -26.59
N PRO A 237 29.54 20.79 -27.54
CA PRO A 237 28.12 20.73 -27.24
C PRO A 237 27.76 19.43 -26.49
N THR A 238 26.79 19.55 -25.59
CA THR A 238 26.35 18.46 -24.72
C THR A 238 24.94 18.03 -25.08
N ILE A 239 24.74 16.72 -25.24
CA ILE A 239 23.40 16.12 -25.32
C ILE A 239 23.13 15.39 -24.01
N ALA A 240 22.02 15.72 -23.36
CA ALA A 240 21.59 15.06 -22.14
C ALA A 240 20.50 14.03 -22.45
N PHE A 241 20.63 12.81 -21.92
CA PHE A 241 19.57 11.82 -21.87
C PHE A 241 19.03 11.76 -20.46
N VAL A 242 17.72 11.83 -20.30
CA VAL A 242 17.09 11.96 -18.98
C VAL A 242 15.94 10.97 -18.84
N ALA A 243 15.88 10.25 -17.73
CA ALA A 243 14.71 9.47 -17.34
C ALA A 243 14.60 9.43 -15.82
N HIS A 244 13.39 9.57 -15.30
CA HIS A 244 13.16 9.40 -13.88
C HIS A 244 13.00 7.91 -13.50
N TYR A 245 13.54 7.49 -12.36
CA TYR A 245 13.55 6.05 -12.00
C TYR A 245 12.44 5.62 -11.05
N ASP A 246 11.71 6.56 -10.47
CA ASP A 246 10.65 6.32 -9.50
C ASP A 246 9.37 5.80 -10.15
N SER A 247 8.69 4.91 -9.42
CA SER A 247 7.36 4.40 -9.78
C SER A 247 6.28 5.04 -8.90
N HIS A 248 5.06 5.13 -9.44
CA HIS A 248 3.93 5.69 -8.71
C HIS A 248 2.59 5.17 -9.24
N ALA A 249 1.67 4.95 -8.31
CA ALA A 249 0.23 4.76 -8.51
C ALA A 249 -0.44 5.18 -7.18
N PRO A 250 -1.78 5.11 -7.02
CA PRO A 250 -2.43 5.42 -5.74
C PRO A 250 -1.83 4.64 -4.55
N PHE A 251 -1.43 3.38 -4.79
CA PHE A 251 -0.78 2.50 -3.81
C PHE A 251 0.66 2.21 -4.24
N PRO A 252 1.61 3.13 -3.96
CA PRO A 252 2.94 3.06 -4.56
C PRO A 252 3.80 1.92 -4.01
N GLY A 253 3.43 1.31 -2.87
CA GLY A 253 4.10 0.13 -2.32
C GLY A 253 3.98 -1.14 -3.17
N ILE A 254 3.03 -1.19 -4.11
CA ILE A 254 2.87 -2.28 -5.10
C ILE A 254 2.97 -1.80 -6.55
N ALA A 255 3.11 -0.50 -6.78
CA ALA A 255 3.20 0.06 -8.11
C ALA A 255 4.57 -0.22 -8.72
N VAL A 256 4.66 -1.24 -9.59
CA VAL A 256 5.93 -1.61 -10.24
C VAL A 256 6.41 -0.51 -11.18
N GLY A 257 5.50 0.11 -11.94
CA GLY A 257 5.85 1.18 -12.87
C GLY A 257 6.79 0.69 -13.97
N ALA A 258 6.49 -0.46 -14.56
CA ALA A 258 7.38 -1.15 -15.50
C ALA A 258 7.58 -0.35 -16.79
N ASP A 259 6.53 -0.03 -17.54
CA ASP A 259 6.62 0.82 -18.72
C ASP A 259 6.52 2.31 -18.37
N SER A 260 5.73 2.69 -17.37
CA SER A 260 5.52 4.11 -17.02
C SER A 260 6.81 4.88 -16.76
N ASN A 261 7.86 4.25 -16.23
CA ASN A 261 9.24 4.64 -16.57
C ASN A 261 10.37 3.65 -16.24
N GLY A 262 10.09 2.44 -15.74
CA GLY A 262 11.13 1.40 -15.62
C GLY A 262 11.80 1.11 -16.97
N SER A 263 11.03 1.14 -18.06
CA SER A 263 11.53 1.02 -19.43
C SER A 263 12.48 2.17 -19.79
N GLY A 264 12.18 3.41 -19.40
CA GLY A 264 13.05 4.57 -19.62
C GLY A 264 14.41 4.45 -18.92
N VAL A 265 14.45 3.91 -17.69
CA VAL A 265 15.70 3.61 -16.97
C VAL A 265 16.55 2.62 -17.78
N VAL A 266 15.92 1.58 -18.31
CA VAL A 266 16.57 0.54 -19.12
C VAL A 266 17.06 1.11 -20.46
N VAL A 267 16.25 1.95 -21.13
CA VAL A 267 16.63 2.67 -22.36
C VAL A 267 17.91 3.46 -22.14
N LEU A 268 18.00 4.26 -21.07
CA LEU A 268 19.21 5.05 -20.79
C LEU A 268 20.44 4.19 -20.55
N LEU A 269 20.31 3.07 -19.81
CA LEU A 269 21.43 2.16 -19.55
C LEU A 269 21.93 1.52 -20.86
N GLU A 270 21.01 1.14 -21.73
CA GLU A 270 21.35 0.52 -23.01
C GLU A 270 21.95 1.52 -23.99
N LEU A 271 21.38 2.72 -24.09
CA LEU A 271 21.96 3.81 -24.87
C LEU A 271 23.38 4.12 -24.38
N LEU A 272 23.60 4.20 -23.06
CA LEU A 272 24.94 4.41 -22.50
C LEU A 272 25.91 3.29 -22.91
N ALA A 273 25.48 2.02 -22.85
CA ALA A 273 26.29 0.89 -23.27
C ALA A 273 26.66 0.93 -24.77
N ILE A 274 25.72 1.37 -25.62
CA ILE A 274 25.94 1.56 -27.06
C ILE A 274 26.93 2.70 -27.31
N PHE A 275 26.65 3.89 -26.78
CA PHE A 275 27.46 5.07 -27.03
C PHE A 275 28.86 4.97 -26.44
N ARG A 276 29.04 4.29 -25.30
CA ARG A 276 30.35 4.10 -24.68
C ARG A 276 31.40 3.58 -25.67
N LYS A 277 31.03 2.63 -26.54
CA LYS A 277 31.95 2.04 -27.54
C LYS A 277 32.60 3.10 -28.45
N PHE A 278 31.88 4.16 -28.80
CA PHE A 278 32.39 5.26 -29.63
C PHE A 278 33.35 6.18 -28.87
N TYR A 279 33.23 6.25 -27.54
CA TYR A 279 34.02 7.12 -26.66
C TYR A 279 35.29 6.45 -26.10
N GLU A 280 35.53 5.17 -26.40
CA GLU A 280 36.71 4.42 -25.91
C GLU A 280 38.02 4.88 -26.54
N LYS A 281 38.02 5.14 -27.85
CA LYS A 281 39.22 5.57 -28.60
C LYS A 281 39.11 7.04 -28.98
N ALA A 282 40.22 7.76 -28.89
CA ALA A 282 40.26 9.19 -29.25
C ALA A 282 39.92 9.45 -30.73
N SER A 283 40.20 8.48 -31.62
CA SER A 283 39.94 8.59 -33.07
C SER A 283 38.47 8.41 -33.45
N THR A 284 37.68 7.67 -32.66
CA THR A 284 36.26 7.41 -32.92
C THR A 284 35.34 8.32 -32.12
N LYS A 285 35.90 9.07 -31.17
CA LYS A 285 35.14 9.89 -30.24
C LYS A 285 34.49 11.07 -30.98
N PRO A 286 33.15 11.20 -30.96
CA PRO A 286 32.46 12.31 -31.61
C PRO A 286 32.70 13.63 -30.87
N PRO A 287 32.53 14.79 -31.53
CA PRO A 287 32.79 16.11 -30.97
C PRO A 287 31.67 16.61 -30.04
N PHE A 288 31.12 15.73 -29.21
CA PHE A 288 29.99 15.98 -28.32
C PHE A 288 30.23 15.37 -26.95
N ASN A 289 29.74 16.02 -25.91
CA ASN A 289 29.61 15.41 -24.59
C ASN A 289 28.23 14.72 -24.49
N LEU A 290 28.17 13.52 -23.93
CA LEU A 290 26.91 12.89 -23.55
C LEU A 290 26.80 12.82 -22.04
N VAL A 291 25.63 13.19 -21.52
CA VAL A 291 25.30 13.09 -20.10
C VAL A 291 24.03 12.26 -19.97
N PHE A 292 24.08 11.20 -19.18
CA PHE A 292 22.93 10.35 -18.87
C PHE A 292 22.52 10.61 -17.44
N VAL A 293 21.26 10.98 -17.23
CA VAL A 293 20.74 11.41 -15.93
C VAL A 293 19.54 10.56 -15.57
N TRP A 294 19.70 9.76 -14.52
CA TRP A 294 18.58 9.07 -13.88
C TRP A 294 18.08 9.95 -12.74
N THR A 295 16.89 10.53 -12.90
CA THR A 295 16.35 11.54 -12.00
C THR A 295 15.49 10.91 -10.90
N ALA A 296 15.63 11.43 -9.68
CA ALA A 296 14.74 11.07 -8.57
C ALA A 296 13.42 11.87 -8.61
N ALA A 297 12.36 11.30 -8.06
CA ALA A 297 11.09 12.01 -7.84
C ALA A 297 10.51 12.67 -9.11
N GLY A 298 10.56 11.93 -10.23
CA GLY A 298 9.94 12.30 -11.50
C GLY A 298 8.42 12.40 -11.41
N LYS A 299 7.79 11.41 -10.77
CA LYS A 299 6.33 11.36 -10.59
C LYS A 299 5.79 12.48 -9.69
N TYR A 300 6.69 13.15 -8.96
CA TYR A 300 6.38 14.30 -8.11
C TYR A 300 6.85 15.62 -8.74
N ASN A 301 6.40 15.89 -9.96
CA ASN A 301 6.73 17.10 -10.70
C ASN A 301 8.23 17.26 -11.00
N TYR A 302 8.91 16.16 -11.32
CA TYR A 302 10.28 16.16 -11.85
C TYR A 302 11.31 16.91 -10.98
N GLN A 303 11.29 16.65 -9.66
CA GLN A 303 12.20 17.33 -8.71
C GLN A 303 13.68 17.04 -9.00
N GLY A 304 14.01 15.80 -9.40
CA GLY A 304 15.38 15.43 -9.76
C GLY A 304 15.87 16.21 -10.98
N THR A 305 15.03 16.36 -12.00
CA THR A 305 15.34 17.16 -13.19
C THR A 305 15.52 18.63 -12.85
N ARG A 306 14.65 19.19 -11.99
CA ARG A 306 14.79 20.56 -11.47
C ARG A 306 16.15 20.76 -10.81
N GLN A 307 16.53 19.86 -9.90
CA GLN A 307 17.83 19.90 -9.22
C GLN A 307 18.98 19.80 -10.23
N PHE A 308 18.91 18.88 -11.19
CA PHE A 308 19.95 18.73 -12.21
C PHE A 308 20.16 20.01 -13.05
N ILE A 309 19.07 20.70 -13.42
CA ILE A 309 19.15 21.96 -14.16
C ILE A 309 19.76 23.07 -13.30
N GLU A 310 19.43 23.13 -12.01
CA GLU A 310 20.02 24.09 -11.08
C GLU A 310 21.51 23.83 -10.89
N ASP A 311 21.90 22.58 -10.68
CA ASP A 311 23.30 22.17 -10.59
C ASP A 311 24.06 22.55 -11.87
N LEU A 312 23.47 22.29 -13.05
CA LEU A 312 24.04 22.64 -14.35
C LEU A 312 24.26 24.16 -14.53
N GLN A 313 23.37 25.00 -13.99
CA GLN A 313 23.46 26.46 -14.08
C GLN A 313 24.41 27.06 -13.03
N ASN A 314 24.54 26.43 -11.87
CA ASN A 314 25.39 26.87 -10.77
C ASN A 314 26.86 26.47 -10.94
N ASP A 315 27.13 25.39 -11.69
CA ASP A 315 28.48 25.01 -12.07
C ASP A 315 29.02 26.11 -13.00
N ASN A 316 29.66 27.14 -12.43
CA ASN A 316 30.24 28.33 -13.09
C ASN A 316 31.28 28.01 -14.18
N SER A 317 31.47 26.74 -14.53
CA SER A 317 32.16 26.35 -15.74
C SER A 317 31.31 26.77 -16.94
N GLU A 318 31.79 27.72 -17.74
CA GLU A 318 31.28 27.99 -19.10
C GLU A 318 31.38 26.77 -20.06
N ASP A 319 31.70 25.59 -19.53
CA ASP A 319 32.07 24.38 -20.26
C ASP A 319 30.89 23.48 -20.66
N VAL A 320 29.70 23.61 -20.03
CA VAL A 320 28.54 22.76 -20.37
C VAL A 320 27.53 23.50 -21.25
N LEU A 321 27.83 23.53 -22.54
CA LEU A 321 26.91 24.00 -23.57
C LEU A 321 25.87 22.91 -23.88
N LEU A 322 24.74 22.90 -23.16
CA LEU A 322 23.63 21.98 -23.45
C LEU A 322 22.96 22.33 -24.79
N GLU A 323 23.16 21.49 -25.81
CA GLU A 323 22.52 21.66 -27.12
C GLU A 323 21.09 21.15 -27.11
N LEU A 324 20.86 19.98 -26.50
CA LEU A 324 19.55 19.34 -26.42
C LEU A 324 19.47 18.36 -25.24
N ALA A 325 18.38 18.40 -24.48
CA ALA A 325 17.99 17.32 -23.57
C ALA A 325 16.91 16.43 -24.21
N ILE A 326 17.16 15.13 -24.23
CA ILE A 326 16.26 14.08 -24.72
C ILE A 326 15.78 13.32 -23.49
N CYS A 327 14.58 13.67 -23.02
CA CYS A 327 13.90 12.91 -21.97
C CYS A 327 13.23 11.68 -22.57
N VAL A 328 13.18 10.56 -21.86
CA VAL A 328 12.48 9.35 -22.32
C VAL A 328 11.50 8.85 -21.26
N GLU A 329 10.33 8.40 -21.70
CA GLU A 329 9.30 7.85 -20.83
C GLU A 329 8.44 6.82 -21.58
N ALA A 330 8.10 5.67 -20.99
CA ALA A 330 7.19 4.67 -21.59
C ALA A 330 7.53 4.27 -23.03
N LEU A 331 8.69 3.63 -23.22
CA LEU A 331 9.18 3.15 -24.51
C LEU A 331 9.24 1.61 -24.62
N GLY A 332 8.69 0.89 -23.65
CA GLY A 332 8.72 -0.57 -23.57
C GLY A 332 7.51 -1.27 -24.21
N GLY A 333 6.42 -0.56 -24.51
CA GLY A 333 5.26 -1.12 -25.20
C GLY A 333 5.35 -1.09 -26.74
N THR A 334 4.32 -1.64 -27.40
CA THR A 334 4.14 -1.64 -28.86
C THR A 334 3.43 -0.37 -29.34
N GLY A 335 3.81 0.14 -30.51
CA GLY A 335 3.17 1.30 -31.15
C GLY A 335 4.15 2.38 -31.61
N PRO A 336 3.63 3.55 -32.00
CA PRO A 336 4.44 4.66 -32.51
C PRO A 336 5.24 5.36 -31.41
N ILE A 337 6.31 6.07 -31.80
CA ILE A 337 7.03 6.97 -30.90
C ILE A 337 6.54 8.40 -31.12
N TYR A 338 6.06 9.02 -30.04
CA TYR A 338 5.74 10.44 -30.00
C TYR A 338 6.92 11.23 -29.45
N MET A 339 7.33 12.24 -30.19
CA MET A 339 8.23 13.28 -29.73
C MET A 339 7.39 14.45 -29.21
N HIS A 340 7.38 14.63 -27.90
CA HIS A 340 6.69 15.73 -27.23
C HIS A 340 7.61 16.94 -27.12
N ALA A 341 7.11 18.10 -27.53
CA ALA A 341 7.81 19.37 -27.44
C ALA A 341 6.90 20.51 -26.99
N SER A 342 7.48 21.57 -26.43
CA SER A 342 6.71 22.74 -25.99
C SER A 342 6.15 23.60 -27.13
N LYS A 343 6.80 23.51 -28.29
CA LYS A 343 6.46 24.21 -29.54
C LYS A 343 7.05 23.43 -30.72
N GLN A 344 6.61 23.77 -31.92
CA GLN A 344 7.24 23.28 -33.14
C GLN A 344 8.74 23.58 -33.10
N PRO A 345 9.63 22.57 -33.27
CA PRO A 345 11.06 22.81 -33.41
C PRO A 345 11.33 23.76 -34.58
N ALA A 346 12.23 24.74 -34.38
CA ALA A 346 12.64 25.63 -35.45
C ALA A 346 13.48 24.86 -36.49
N ASP A 347 13.36 25.23 -37.76
CA ASP A 347 14.11 24.60 -38.85
C ASP A 347 15.61 24.65 -38.59
N GLY A 348 16.27 23.49 -38.67
CA GLY A 348 17.69 23.34 -38.40
C GLY A 348 18.07 23.43 -36.92
N SER A 349 17.12 23.48 -35.99
CA SER A 349 17.43 23.29 -34.56
C SER A 349 17.83 21.84 -34.26
N ALA A 350 18.51 21.60 -33.14
CA ALA A 350 18.89 20.25 -32.72
C ALA A 350 17.67 19.32 -32.56
N ALA A 351 16.56 19.85 -32.05
CA ALA A 351 15.30 19.12 -31.94
C ALA A 351 14.69 18.79 -33.33
N ASP A 352 14.71 19.73 -34.27
CA ASP A 352 14.24 19.48 -35.65
C ASP A 352 15.07 18.40 -36.35
N ARG A 353 16.41 18.48 -36.24
CA ARG A 353 17.32 17.45 -36.75
C ARG A 353 17.05 16.10 -36.12
N LEU A 354 16.87 16.04 -34.80
CA LEU A 354 16.53 14.80 -34.11
C LEU A 354 15.22 14.20 -34.64
N LEU A 355 14.17 15.01 -34.80
CA LEU A 355 12.88 14.55 -35.32
C LEU A 355 13.00 13.94 -36.72
N ARG A 356 13.70 14.62 -37.64
CA ARG A 356 13.94 14.10 -39.00
C ARG A 356 14.70 12.77 -38.94
N ARG A 357 15.74 12.68 -38.11
CA ARG A 357 16.54 11.46 -37.97
C ARG A 357 15.78 10.30 -37.33
N LEU A 358 14.93 10.56 -36.35
CA LEU A 358 14.08 9.53 -35.76
C LEU A 358 13.14 8.93 -36.81
N ARG A 359 12.54 9.75 -37.68
CA ARG A 359 11.70 9.28 -38.80
C ARG A 359 12.47 8.42 -39.79
N LEU A 360 13.72 8.78 -40.09
CA LEU A 360 14.58 8.02 -40.99
C LEU A 360 15.05 6.69 -40.37
N ALA A 361 15.35 6.69 -39.07
CA ALA A 361 15.77 5.52 -38.31
C ALA A 361 14.61 4.57 -37.93
N SER A 362 13.40 4.84 -38.42
CA SER A 362 12.18 4.14 -38.07
C SER A 362 11.41 3.63 -39.30
N PRO A 363 11.96 2.66 -40.05
CA PRO A 363 11.28 2.14 -41.24
C PRO A 363 10.00 1.34 -40.91
N ASN A 364 9.92 0.77 -39.70
CA ASN A 364 8.88 -0.19 -39.32
C ASN A 364 7.83 0.38 -38.35
N HIS A 365 7.99 1.61 -37.87
CA HIS A 365 7.01 2.28 -37.00
C HIS A 365 7.01 3.79 -37.21
N THR A 366 5.94 4.48 -36.81
CA THR A 366 5.79 5.91 -37.07
C THR A 366 6.36 6.76 -35.94
N VAL A 367 6.96 7.90 -36.32
CA VAL A 367 7.43 8.92 -35.38
C VAL A 367 6.66 10.22 -35.59
N GLU A 368 5.88 10.60 -34.58
CA GLU A 368 4.97 11.75 -34.61
C GLU A 368 5.41 12.85 -33.66
N LEU A 369 5.16 14.11 -34.03
CA LEU A 369 5.45 15.27 -33.19
C LEU A 369 4.16 15.72 -32.51
N VAL A 370 4.17 15.77 -31.18
CA VAL A 370 3.08 16.31 -30.37
C VAL A 370 3.58 17.58 -29.70
N THR A 371 2.83 18.66 -29.82
CA THR A 371 3.20 19.94 -29.18
C THR A 371 2.19 20.34 -28.12
N LYS A 372 2.71 20.81 -26.99
CA LYS A 372 1.90 21.35 -25.89
C LYS A 372 2.55 22.58 -25.31
N LYS A 373 1.82 23.70 -25.27
CA LYS A 373 2.30 24.92 -24.64
C LYS A 373 2.49 24.68 -23.13
N ILE A 374 3.64 25.13 -22.61
CA ILE A 374 3.97 25.01 -21.19
C ILE A 374 3.08 25.94 -20.37
N SER A 375 2.56 25.40 -19.27
CA SER A 375 1.88 26.17 -18.23
C SER A 375 2.76 26.24 -16.99
N VAL A 376 3.04 27.44 -16.48
CA VAL A 376 3.89 27.63 -15.28
C VAL A 376 3.08 27.42 -13.99
N ASN A 377 1.76 27.57 -14.05
CA ASN A 377 0.87 27.49 -12.88
C ASN A 377 0.42 26.06 -12.55
N GLN A 378 0.80 25.08 -13.38
CA GLN A 378 0.43 23.68 -13.21
C GLN A 378 1.69 22.82 -13.15
N PRO A 379 1.62 21.64 -12.50
CA PRO A 379 2.69 20.67 -12.59
C PRO A 379 3.03 20.36 -14.05
N SER A 380 4.32 20.15 -14.33
CA SER A 380 4.82 19.84 -15.66
C SER A 380 4.21 18.52 -16.15
N SER A 381 3.72 18.52 -17.37
CA SER A 381 3.11 17.32 -17.98
C SER A 381 4.15 16.29 -18.40
N TRP A 382 5.30 16.79 -18.85
CA TRP A 382 6.44 16.01 -19.34
C TRP A 382 7.72 16.57 -18.76
N GLU A 383 8.75 15.71 -18.65
CA GLU A 383 10.03 16.06 -18.04
C GLU A 383 10.75 17.20 -18.78
N HIS A 384 10.63 17.26 -20.11
CA HIS A 384 11.27 18.32 -20.92
C HIS A 384 10.75 19.73 -20.61
N GLU A 385 9.54 19.87 -20.05
CA GLU A 385 8.98 21.18 -19.71
C GLU A 385 9.85 21.89 -18.67
N LYS A 386 10.48 21.16 -17.73
CA LYS A 386 11.39 21.74 -16.71
C LYS A 386 12.61 22.42 -17.35
N PHE A 387 13.19 21.81 -18.38
CA PHE A 387 14.30 22.39 -19.15
C PHE A 387 13.83 23.64 -19.91
N ASN A 388 12.72 23.54 -20.63
CA ASN A 388 12.21 24.64 -21.46
C ASN A 388 11.77 25.85 -20.62
N MET A 389 11.27 25.67 -19.40
CA MET A 389 10.99 26.77 -18.46
C MET A 389 12.25 27.58 -18.14
N LYS A 390 13.42 26.94 -18.14
CA LYS A 390 14.74 27.57 -17.96
C LYS A 390 15.40 27.94 -19.30
N ARG A 391 14.64 27.94 -20.40
CA ARG A 391 15.09 28.23 -21.78
C ARG A 391 16.13 27.26 -22.33
N LEU A 392 16.22 26.05 -21.77
CA LEU A 392 17.08 24.99 -22.29
C LEU A 392 16.31 24.15 -23.33
N PRO A 393 16.89 23.86 -24.52
CA PRO A 393 16.26 23.03 -25.53
C PRO A 393 16.07 21.60 -25.02
N ALA A 394 14.84 21.09 -25.09
CA ALA A 394 14.51 19.77 -24.60
C ALA A 394 13.23 19.22 -25.23
N VAL A 395 13.15 17.89 -25.30
CA VAL A 395 12.02 17.13 -25.84
C VAL A 395 11.84 15.82 -25.05
N THR A 396 10.63 15.26 -25.03
CA THR A 396 10.37 13.94 -24.44
C THR A 396 9.98 12.94 -25.52
N LEU A 397 10.66 11.80 -25.59
CA LEU A 397 10.27 10.67 -26.43
C LEU A 397 9.44 9.69 -25.59
N SER A 398 8.23 9.41 -26.05
CA SER A 398 7.32 8.48 -25.39
C SER A 398 6.42 7.78 -26.37
N ARG A 399 5.98 6.56 -26.05
CA ARG A 399 4.92 5.87 -26.80
C ARG A 399 3.52 6.39 -26.47
N LEU A 400 3.39 7.14 -25.38
CA LEU A 400 2.12 7.72 -24.96
C LEU A 400 1.85 8.99 -25.76
N SER A 401 0.67 9.06 -26.38
CA SER A 401 0.25 10.22 -27.17
C SER A 401 -0.14 11.42 -26.29
N THR A 402 -0.49 11.17 -25.02
CA THR A 402 -0.87 12.20 -24.05
C THR A 402 -0.22 11.98 -22.70
N HIS A 403 0.05 13.08 -22.01
CA HIS A 403 0.60 13.08 -20.66
C HIS A 403 -0.42 12.62 -19.59
N ASP A 404 -1.72 12.65 -19.90
CA ASP A 404 -2.78 12.24 -18.96
C ASP A 404 -3.19 10.77 -19.16
N ASP A 405 -2.34 9.99 -19.84
CA ASP A 405 -2.59 8.57 -20.02
C ASP A 405 -2.60 7.84 -18.66
N PRO A 406 -3.67 7.11 -18.32
CA PRO A 406 -3.78 6.44 -17.02
C PRO A 406 -2.65 5.43 -16.75
N MET A 407 -2.05 4.85 -17.79
CA MET A 407 -0.95 3.89 -17.67
C MET A 407 0.25 4.49 -16.94
N ARG A 408 0.47 5.81 -17.01
CA ARG A 408 1.59 6.49 -16.34
C ARG A 408 1.56 6.40 -14.82
N LYS A 409 0.40 6.09 -14.23
CA LYS A 409 0.14 6.08 -12.77
C LYS A 409 -0.74 4.91 -12.34
N SER A 410 -0.62 3.76 -13.01
CA SER A 410 -1.47 2.59 -12.77
C SER A 410 -0.69 1.43 -12.14
N LEU A 411 -1.35 0.70 -11.25
CA LEU A 411 -0.91 -0.59 -10.73
C LEU A 411 -0.91 -1.67 -11.81
N LEU A 412 -1.69 -1.49 -12.89
CA LEU A 412 -1.70 -2.41 -14.02
C LEU A 412 -0.38 -2.38 -14.79
N ASP A 413 0.46 -1.36 -14.60
CA ASP A 413 1.76 -1.23 -15.26
C ASP A 413 2.82 -2.21 -14.70
N THR A 414 2.68 -3.46 -15.12
CA THR A 414 3.47 -4.64 -14.75
C THR A 414 4.52 -4.97 -15.82
N VAL A 415 5.47 -5.83 -15.46
CA VAL A 415 6.49 -6.33 -16.40
C VAL A 415 5.88 -7.09 -17.58
N GLY A 416 4.73 -7.75 -17.38
CA GLY A 416 4.04 -8.51 -18.43
C GLY A 416 3.57 -7.66 -19.61
N GLN A 417 3.44 -6.34 -19.44
CA GLN A 417 3.08 -5.41 -20.51
C GLN A 417 4.25 -4.97 -21.38
N LEU A 418 5.49 -5.25 -20.96
CA LEU A 418 6.69 -4.88 -21.72
C LEU A 418 6.90 -5.83 -22.90
N SER A 419 7.15 -5.25 -24.07
CA SER A 419 7.60 -5.97 -25.27
C SER A 419 9.11 -5.76 -25.43
N LEU A 420 9.90 -6.81 -25.18
CA LEU A 420 11.35 -6.77 -25.36
C LEU A 420 11.75 -6.41 -26.79
N GLU A 421 11.00 -6.92 -27.78
CA GLU A 421 11.25 -6.63 -29.20
C GLU A 421 10.98 -5.16 -29.54
N SER A 422 9.86 -4.61 -29.06
CA SER A 422 9.55 -3.19 -29.28
C SER A 422 10.54 -2.29 -28.57
N LEU A 423 10.93 -2.62 -27.34
CA LEU A 423 11.95 -1.89 -26.59
C LEU A 423 13.30 -1.91 -27.32
N GLU A 424 13.73 -3.06 -27.82
CA GLU A 424 14.96 -3.24 -28.60
C GLU A 424 14.96 -2.35 -29.85
N GLN A 425 13.85 -2.38 -30.61
CA GLN A 425 13.67 -1.56 -31.81
C GLN A 425 13.66 -0.06 -31.48
N ASN A 426 12.95 0.35 -30.42
CA ASN A 426 12.86 1.74 -30.00
C ASN A 426 14.22 2.30 -29.59
N ILE A 427 15.01 1.53 -28.82
CA ILE A 427 16.37 1.90 -28.44
C ILE A 427 17.26 2.04 -29.68
N ARG A 428 17.18 1.08 -30.62
CA ARG A 428 17.93 1.14 -31.88
C ARG A 428 17.60 2.41 -32.66
N THR A 429 16.31 2.73 -32.84
CA THR A 429 15.86 3.93 -33.55
C THR A 429 16.40 5.21 -32.89
N ILE A 430 16.35 5.31 -31.56
CA ILE A 430 16.88 6.48 -30.82
C ILE A 430 18.41 6.57 -30.97
N ALA A 431 19.10 5.45 -30.83
CA ALA A 431 20.56 5.40 -30.93
C ALA A 431 21.05 5.78 -32.33
N GLU A 432 20.44 5.24 -33.39
CA GLU A 432 20.73 5.58 -34.79
C GLU A 432 20.48 7.07 -35.07
N ALA A 433 19.33 7.59 -34.62
CA ALA A 433 18.99 8.99 -34.85
C ALA A 433 19.99 9.94 -34.20
N VAL A 434 20.40 9.64 -32.96
CA VAL A 434 21.40 10.45 -32.26
C VAL A 434 22.78 10.26 -32.86
N LEU A 435 23.23 9.04 -33.18
CA LEU A 435 24.53 8.81 -33.83
C LEU A 435 24.64 9.57 -35.14
N GLY A 436 23.56 9.58 -35.93
CA GLY A 436 23.51 10.37 -37.16
C GLY A 436 23.76 11.86 -36.91
N HIS A 437 23.23 12.42 -35.81
CA HIS A 437 23.48 13.81 -35.40
C HIS A 437 24.92 14.00 -34.88
N LEU A 438 25.40 13.10 -34.02
CA LEU A 438 26.75 13.16 -33.43
C LEU A 438 27.87 13.08 -34.47
N LEU A 439 27.67 12.27 -35.52
CA LEU A 439 28.62 12.05 -36.60
C LEU A 439 28.37 12.95 -37.83
N SER A 440 27.40 13.87 -37.75
CA SER A 440 27.02 14.78 -38.84
C SER A 440 26.72 14.06 -40.16
N LEU A 441 26.03 12.91 -40.11
CA LEU A 441 25.69 12.12 -41.29
C LEU A 441 24.64 12.83 -42.16
N PRO A 442 24.63 12.68 -43.50
CA PRO A 442 23.62 13.29 -44.35
C PRO A 442 22.20 12.89 -43.96
N GLU A 443 21.27 13.86 -43.92
CA GLU A 443 19.87 13.61 -43.53
C GLU A 443 19.06 12.91 -44.64
N THR A 444 19.44 13.05 -45.91
CA THR A 444 18.74 12.42 -47.04
C THR A 444 19.29 11.03 -47.41
N GLY A 445 20.16 10.46 -46.57
CA GLY A 445 20.99 9.31 -46.95
C GLY A 445 22.05 9.66 -47.99
N TYR A 446 22.83 8.65 -48.39
CA TYR A 446 23.94 8.83 -49.35
C TYR A 446 23.54 8.69 -50.83
N SER A 447 22.31 8.24 -51.10
CA SER A 447 21.83 7.98 -52.46
C SER A 447 20.49 8.64 -52.70
N SER A 448 20.39 9.41 -53.78
CA SER A 448 19.14 9.87 -54.36
C SER A 448 18.53 8.86 -55.34
N ASP A 449 19.23 7.75 -55.62
CA ASP A 449 18.74 6.67 -56.49
C ASP A 449 17.77 5.76 -55.69
N PRO A 450 16.47 5.71 -56.04
CA PRO A 450 15.48 4.92 -55.33
C PRO A 450 15.69 3.40 -55.45
N ARG A 451 16.58 2.95 -56.34
CA ARG A 451 16.94 1.53 -56.51
C ARG A 451 18.01 1.06 -55.53
N VAL A 452 18.78 2.00 -54.96
CA VAL A 452 19.82 1.71 -53.99
C VAL A 452 19.22 1.90 -52.60
N SER A 453 18.72 0.80 -52.03
CA SER A 453 18.44 0.75 -50.58
C SER A 453 19.78 0.75 -49.87
N ALA A 454 20.33 1.94 -49.63
CA ALA A 454 21.47 2.06 -48.75
C ALA A 454 20.98 1.65 -47.35
N ASP A 455 21.49 0.53 -46.84
CA ASP A 455 21.37 0.18 -45.43
C ASP A 455 22.16 1.27 -44.66
N THR A 456 21.48 2.36 -44.29
CA THR A 456 22.09 3.53 -43.64
C THR A 456 22.29 3.34 -42.13
N SER A 457 22.16 2.11 -41.65
CA SER A 457 22.31 1.76 -40.23
C SER A 457 23.78 1.87 -39.83
N VAL A 458 24.07 2.73 -38.86
CA VAL A 458 25.41 2.88 -38.28
C VAL A 458 25.70 1.77 -37.28
N LEU A 459 24.65 1.25 -36.64
CA LEU A 459 24.74 0.20 -35.65
C LEU A 459 24.75 -1.19 -36.29
N SER A 460 25.56 -2.09 -35.73
CA SER A 460 25.45 -3.52 -36.04
C SER A 460 24.06 -4.05 -35.68
N ARG A 461 23.66 -5.19 -36.27
CA ARG A 461 22.37 -5.83 -35.95
C ARG A 461 22.25 -6.12 -34.45
N ASP A 462 23.31 -6.62 -33.84
CA ASP A 462 23.36 -6.97 -32.41
C ASP A 462 23.87 -5.82 -31.52
N ALA A 463 23.71 -4.57 -31.95
CA ALA A 463 24.17 -3.42 -31.15
C ALA A 463 23.40 -3.28 -29.83
N VAL A 464 22.10 -3.59 -29.86
CA VAL A 464 21.23 -3.68 -28.70
C VAL A 464 21.25 -5.11 -28.19
N ASP A 465 21.64 -5.31 -26.94
CA ASP A 465 21.78 -6.66 -26.37
C ASP A 465 20.52 -7.04 -25.60
N ARG A 466 19.77 -7.98 -26.18
CA ARG A 466 18.52 -8.48 -25.59
C ARG A 466 18.70 -9.09 -24.20
N GLN A 467 19.82 -9.77 -23.93
CA GLN A 467 20.06 -10.39 -22.63
C GLN A 467 20.34 -9.34 -21.56
N ARG A 468 21.13 -8.31 -21.90
CA ARG A 468 21.37 -7.16 -21.03
C ARG A 468 20.08 -6.39 -20.76
N LEU A 469 19.24 -6.17 -21.77
CA LEU A 469 17.92 -5.55 -21.59
C LEU A 469 17.05 -6.34 -20.61
N ALA A 470 16.92 -7.65 -20.81
CA ALA A 470 16.12 -8.51 -19.93
C ALA A 470 16.67 -8.51 -18.49
N HIS A 471 18.01 -8.48 -18.32
CA HIS A 471 18.62 -8.34 -17.00
C HIS A 471 18.30 -6.99 -16.35
N SER A 472 18.46 -5.87 -17.08
CA SER A 472 18.17 -4.53 -16.56
C SER A 472 16.70 -4.36 -16.19
N ILE A 473 15.75 -4.96 -16.95
CA ILE A 473 14.33 -4.96 -16.57
C ILE A 473 14.12 -5.68 -15.24
N ARG A 474 14.73 -6.87 -15.06
CA ARG A 474 14.62 -7.63 -13.81
C ARG A 474 15.16 -6.85 -12.62
N VAL A 475 16.22 -6.07 -12.79
CA VAL A 475 16.83 -5.31 -11.69
C VAL A 475 16.11 -3.99 -11.42
N PHE A 476 15.74 -3.26 -12.46
CA PHE A 476 15.33 -1.85 -12.35
C PHE A 476 13.85 -1.58 -12.66
N ALA A 477 13.12 -2.53 -13.25
CA ALA A 477 11.73 -2.32 -13.69
C ALA A 477 10.74 -3.38 -13.14
N SER A 478 11.18 -4.31 -12.29
CA SER A 478 10.36 -5.43 -11.80
C SER A 478 9.78 -5.26 -10.39
N ARG A 479 10.26 -4.27 -9.64
CA ARG A 479 9.85 -4.01 -8.26
C ARG A 479 9.36 -2.57 -8.10
N PRO A 480 8.46 -2.29 -7.15
CA PRO A 480 8.08 -0.94 -6.80
C PRO A 480 9.30 -0.11 -6.34
N ARG A 481 9.36 1.15 -6.80
CA ARG A 481 10.44 2.11 -6.54
C ARG A 481 9.86 3.45 -6.09
N PRO A 482 9.01 3.48 -5.04
CA PRO A 482 8.35 4.71 -4.66
C PRO A 482 9.27 5.60 -3.84
N VAL A 483 9.24 6.90 -4.08
CA VAL A 483 10.03 7.88 -3.29
C VAL A 483 9.63 7.87 -1.81
N ALA A 484 8.41 7.45 -1.48
CA ALA A 484 7.98 7.31 -0.09
C ALA A 484 8.65 6.15 0.68
N ASP A 485 9.41 5.29 -0.01
CA ASP A 485 10.25 4.25 0.58
C ASP A 485 11.73 4.62 0.41
N GLU A 486 12.34 5.12 1.48
CA GLU A 486 13.74 5.55 1.51
C GLU A 486 14.69 4.38 1.23
N ALA A 487 14.44 3.21 1.83
CA ALA A 487 15.32 2.06 1.68
C ALA A 487 15.34 1.56 0.23
N ALA A 488 14.17 1.46 -0.39
CA ALA A 488 14.05 1.08 -1.80
C ALA A 488 14.73 2.10 -2.73
N THR A 489 14.51 3.40 -2.47
CA THR A 489 15.06 4.49 -3.28
C THR A 489 16.59 4.56 -3.20
N VAL A 490 17.15 4.47 -1.99
CA VAL A 490 18.61 4.49 -1.77
C VAL A 490 19.28 3.26 -2.37
N ALA A 491 18.71 2.07 -2.16
CA ALA A 491 19.25 0.83 -2.73
C ALA A 491 19.24 0.85 -4.27
N LEU A 492 18.14 1.33 -4.87
CA LEU A 492 18.03 1.49 -6.32
C LEU A 492 19.07 2.46 -6.88
N ALA A 493 19.21 3.63 -6.26
CA ALA A 493 20.18 4.64 -6.68
C ALA A 493 21.62 4.11 -6.60
N ALA A 494 21.95 3.35 -5.56
CA ALA A 494 23.25 2.69 -5.42
C ALA A 494 23.48 1.64 -6.52
N ASN A 495 22.49 0.80 -6.81
CA ASN A 495 22.57 -0.20 -7.88
C ASN A 495 22.72 0.45 -9.27
N LEU A 496 22.01 1.55 -9.52
CA LEU A 496 22.19 2.34 -10.74
C LEU A 496 23.60 2.94 -10.81
N ALA A 497 24.12 3.52 -9.73
CA ALA A 497 25.47 4.06 -9.71
C ALA A 497 26.53 3.00 -10.06
N VAL A 498 26.39 1.77 -9.52
CA VAL A 498 27.26 0.64 -9.87
C VAL A 498 27.13 0.27 -11.35
N ALA A 499 25.90 0.13 -11.86
CA ALA A 499 25.65 -0.24 -13.25
C ALA A 499 26.23 0.80 -14.23
N VAL A 500 26.04 2.09 -13.94
CA VAL A 500 26.56 3.20 -14.75
C VAL A 500 28.09 3.29 -14.66
N GLY A 501 28.67 2.96 -13.50
CA GLY A 501 30.12 2.94 -13.25
C GLY A 501 30.89 1.99 -14.17
N ASN A 502 30.22 0.94 -14.67
CA ASN A 502 30.82 0.02 -15.65
C ASN A 502 31.02 0.67 -17.04
N TYR A 503 30.33 1.76 -17.34
CA TYR A 503 30.35 2.40 -18.66
C TYR A 503 30.89 3.83 -18.65
N ALA A 504 30.69 4.59 -17.57
CA ALA A 504 31.01 6.02 -17.54
C ALA A 504 31.50 6.49 -16.17
N LYS A 505 32.07 7.70 -16.13
CA LYS A 505 32.32 8.40 -14.87
C LYS A 505 30.98 8.77 -14.23
N VAL A 506 30.74 8.26 -13.04
CA VAL A 506 29.49 8.48 -12.29
C VAL A 506 29.63 9.67 -11.35
N THR A 507 28.57 10.44 -11.24
CA THR A 507 28.38 11.48 -10.22
C THR A 507 27.01 11.27 -9.60
N VAL A 508 26.94 11.34 -8.27
CA VAL A 508 25.71 11.22 -7.50
C VAL A 508 25.37 12.61 -6.97
N SER A 509 24.17 13.12 -7.27
CA SER A 509 23.72 14.45 -6.80
C SER A 509 22.46 14.32 -5.93
N PRO A 510 22.46 14.82 -4.68
CA PRO A 510 21.29 14.77 -3.80
C PRO A 510 20.20 15.74 -4.25
N VAL A 511 18.95 15.27 -4.25
CA VAL A 511 17.78 16.03 -4.72
C VAL A 511 16.99 16.56 -3.54
N SER A 512 16.73 17.87 -3.57
CA SER A 512 15.90 18.52 -2.57
C SER A 512 14.45 18.65 -3.06
N LEU A 513 13.49 18.11 -2.31
CA LEU A 513 12.05 18.08 -2.65
C LEU A 513 11.37 19.40 -2.21
N HIS A 514 11.50 20.46 -3.01
CA HIS A 514 11.01 21.80 -2.63
C HIS A 514 9.52 22.00 -2.93
N GLU A 515 9.03 21.45 -4.03
CA GLU A 515 7.66 21.69 -4.51
C GLU A 515 6.66 20.62 -4.03
N VAL A 516 7.13 19.63 -3.27
CA VAL A 516 6.34 18.48 -2.82
C VAL A 516 6.68 18.08 -1.39
N GLN A 517 5.67 17.75 -0.60
CA GLN A 517 5.83 17.07 0.68
C GLN A 517 5.24 15.66 0.55
N ILE A 518 5.98 14.64 0.97
CA ILE A 518 5.57 13.25 0.88
C ILE A 518 5.62 12.67 2.29
N TRP A 519 4.60 11.92 2.69
CA TRP A 519 4.60 11.22 3.98
C TRP A 519 5.07 9.77 3.83
N PRO A 520 5.84 9.22 4.77
CA PRO A 520 6.30 7.83 4.68
C PRO A 520 5.19 6.82 4.96
N GLY A 521 5.50 5.54 4.69
CA GLY A 521 4.64 4.40 5.00
C GLY A 521 3.82 3.94 3.79
N THR A 522 4.49 3.40 2.78
CA THR A 522 3.86 2.83 1.57
C THR A 522 3.16 1.49 1.82
N SER A 523 3.56 0.79 2.88
CA SER A 523 3.06 -0.54 3.21
C SER A 523 3.02 -0.73 4.73
N ASP A 524 2.16 -1.64 5.16
CA ASP A 524 1.94 -2.00 6.56
C ASP A 524 1.56 -3.48 6.69
N ARG A 525 1.82 -4.05 7.86
CA ARG A 525 1.33 -5.37 8.26
C ARG A 525 0.04 -5.19 9.03
N LEU A 526 -1.05 -5.74 8.50
CA LEU A 526 -2.35 -5.74 9.17
C LEU A 526 -2.55 -7.06 9.90
N ILE A 527 -3.01 -6.97 11.14
CA ILE A 527 -3.34 -8.10 11.99
C ILE A 527 -4.86 -8.16 12.10
N ALA A 528 -5.45 -9.28 11.69
CA ALA A 528 -6.87 -9.56 11.84
C ALA A 528 -7.06 -10.55 12.98
N GLU A 529 -7.69 -10.08 14.06
CA GLU A 529 -8.01 -10.89 15.22
C GLU A 529 -9.50 -11.20 15.24
N ARG A 530 -9.83 -12.46 15.49
CA ARG A 530 -11.22 -12.87 15.68
C ARG A 530 -11.64 -12.55 17.12
N VAL A 531 -12.56 -11.59 17.28
CA VAL A 531 -13.07 -11.12 18.57
C VAL A 531 -14.58 -11.29 18.69
N LYS A 532 -15.05 -11.43 19.93
CA LYS A 532 -16.48 -11.39 20.27
C LYS A 532 -16.93 -9.93 20.37
N PRO A 533 -18.17 -9.61 19.93
CA PRO A 533 -18.67 -8.25 20.03
C PRO A 533 -18.98 -7.86 21.49
N ALA A 534 -18.88 -6.57 21.81
CA ALA A 534 -19.11 -6.05 23.17
C ALA A 534 -20.48 -6.39 23.78
N VAL A 535 -21.48 -6.70 22.95
CA VAL A 535 -22.80 -7.17 23.40
C VAL A 535 -22.70 -8.50 24.15
N PHE A 536 -21.73 -9.34 23.80
CA PHE A 536 -21.48 -10.60 24.48
C PHE A 536 -21.12 -10.40 25.96
N ASP A 537 -20.24 -9.43 26.25
CA ASP A 537 -19.85 -9.09 27.63
C ASP A 537 -21.03 -8.56 28.45
N LEU A 538 -21.94 -7.79 27.82
CA LEU A 538 -23.17 -7.31 28.46
C LEU A 538 -24.09 -8.47 28.87
N ILE A 539 -24.16 -9.53 28.06
CA ILE A 539 -24.96 -10.71 28.36
C ILE A 539 -24.34 -11.54 29.47
N ILE A 540 -23.01 -11.70 29.47
CA ILE A 540 -22.30 -12.33 30.58
C ILE A 540 -22.58 -11.53 31.86
N ALA A 541 -22.44 -10.20 31.82
CA ALA A 541 -22.72 -9.35 32.96
C ALA A 541 -24.18 -9.49 33.45
N GLY A 542 -25.15 -9.53 32.54
CA GLY A 542 -26.56 -9.77 32.85
C GLY A 542 -26.82 -11.16 33.44
N GLY A 543 -26.13 -12.18 32.94
CA GLY A 543 -26.17 -13.55 33.45
C GLY A 543 -25.59 -13.65 34.87
N VAL A 544 -24.44 -13.02 35.10
CA VAL A 544 -23.80 -12.92 36.43
C VAL A 544 -24.70 -12.16 37.40
N PHE A 545 -25.29 -11.04 36.99
CA PHE A 545 -26.22 -10.29 37.82
C PHE A 545 -27.46 -11.13 38.19
N SER A 546 -28.05 -11.82 37.22
CA SER A 546 -29.21 -12.68 37.44
C SER A 546 -28.87 -13.84 38.38
N TYR A 547 -27.69 -14.44 38.22
CA TYR A 547 -27.19 -15.49 39.10
C TYR A 547 -27.04 -14.99 40.55
N LEU A 548 -26.39 -13.84 40.74
CA LEU A 548 -26.20 -13.25 42.07
C LEU A 548 -27.54 -12.88 42.72
N ALA A 549 -28.51 -12.37 41.95
CA ALA A 549 -29.85 -12.08 42.43
C ALA A 549 -30.59 -13.34 42.91
N ILE A 550 -30.56 -14.41 42.12
CA ILE A 550 -31.16 -15.70 42.49
C ILE A 550 -30.49 -16.27 43.74
N PHE A 551 -29.16 -16.24 43.79
CA PHE A 551 -28.38 -16.72 44.93
C PHE A 551 -28.71 -15.95 46.21
N TYR A 552 -28.79 -14.62 46.14
CA TYR A 552 -29.20 -13.77 47.25
C TYR A 552 -30.62 -14.09 47.74
N CYS A 553 -31.58 -14.26 46.82
CA CYS A 553 -32.94 -14.66 47.17
C CYS A 553 -32.98 -16.04 47.85
N MET A 554 -32.17 -17.00 47.39
CA MET A 554 -32.07 -18.33 47.98
C MET A 554 -31.50 -18.28 49.40
N ILE A 555 -30.44 -17.51 49.64
CA ILE A 555 -29.86 -17.32 50.98
C ILE A 555 -30.86 -16.65 51.91
N ASN A 556 -31.53 -15.58 51.47
CA ASN A 556 -32.52 -14.91 52.31
C ASN A 556 -33.68 -15.84 52.69
N LYS A 557 -34.17 -16.65 51.75
CA LYS A 557 -35.21 -17.66 52.04
C LYS A 557 -34.69 -18.73 53.02
N ALA A 558 -33.46 -19.18 52.86
CA ALA A 558 -32.83 -20.13 53.78
C ALA A 558 -32.67 -19.55 55.19
N GLN A 559 -32.24 -18.29 55.30
CA GLN A 559 -32.10 -17.58 56.58
C GLN A 559 -33.45 -17.36 57.25
N SER A 560 -34.48 -16.92 56.51
CA SER A 560 -35.84 -16.80 57.06
C SER A 560 -36.40 -18.15 57.52
N ALA A 561 -36.13 -19.24 56.81
CA ALA A 561 -36.51 -20.59 57.24
C ALA A 561 -35.79 -21.00 58.54
N LEU A 562 -34.50 -20.63 58.68
CA LEU A 562 -33.69 -20.86 59.87
C LEU A 562 -34.22 -20.07 61.09
N GLU A 563 -34.59 -18.81 60.89
CA GLU A 563 -35.17 -17.95 61.93
C GLU A 563 -36.54 -18.47 62.40
N ILE A 564 -37.39 -18.91 61.46
CA ILE A 564 -38.69 -19.54 61.78
C ILE A 564 -38.49 -20.86 62.54
N ALA A 565 -37.51 -21.67 62.15
CA ALA A 565 -37.16 -22.90 62.85
C ALA A 565 -36.67 -22.62 64.28
N MET A 566 -35.79 -21.63 64.47
CA MET A 566 -35.34 -21.20 65.79
C MET A 566 -36.48 -20.64 66.66
N LEU A 567 -37.40 -19.86 66.09
CA LEU A 567 -38.58 -19.36 66.81
C LEU A 567 -39.51 -20.49 67.26
N LYS A 568 -39.71 -21.52 66.42
CA LYS A 568 -40.45 -22.74 66.82
C LYS A 568 -39.74 -23.51 67.92
N LEU A 569 -38.41 -23.53 67.92
CA LEU A 569 -37.57 -24.15 68.95
C LEU A 569 -37.71 -23.41 70.29
N ARG A 570 -37.69 -22.07 70.26
CA ARG A 570 -37.85 -21.20 71.44
C ARG A 570 -39.26 -21.24 72.04
N LYS A 571 -40.30 -21.54 71.24
CA LYS A 571 -41.67 -21.78 71.74
C LYS A 571 -41.89 -23.19 72.32
N ARG A 572 -40.97 -24.14 72.10
CA ARG A 572 -41.05 -25.52 72.58
C ARG A 572 -40.16 -25.81 73.80
N LEU A 573 -39.24 -24.90 74.11
CA LEU A 573 -38.57 -24.76 75.42
C LEU A 573 -39.46 -23.95 76.35
#